data_AF-A0A349Q9Z9-F1
#
_entry.id   AF-A0A349Q9Z9-F1
#
_cell.length_a   1.000
_cell.length_b   1.000
_cell.length_c   1.000
_cell.angle_alpha   90.00
_cell.angle_beta   90.00
_cell.angle_gamma   90.00
#
_symmetry.space_group_name_H-M   'P 1'
#
loop_
_entity.id
_entity.type
_entity.pdbx_description
1 polymer ?
#
loop_
_entity_poly.entity_id
_entity_poly.type
_entity_poly.pdbx_seq_one_letter_code
_entity_poly.pdbx_strand_id
1 'polypeptide(L)'
;MKKKVFALVLCLALVTALVIGLVACNPEEERVVNLQPIAKDDIKIGLICLHDEQSTYDKNFIDAMKEAVNELGLREDQLVIKTGIPENEKCYNTAVELVEQGCNIIFADSFGHEDHIMRAAEEYTSVRFFHATGTKAHTAQLGNYFNAFASIYEGRYLAGVAAGMKLVELYGDKEDGKVSDENAKIGYVGAYPYAEVKSGYTSFFLGVRSIVPNATMEVKFTSSWYDEAAENATAKSLIERGCKLISQHADSMGAPNACKEKGIPNVTYNVSTENDCEGSYVIGSRINWAPYYKYIVEATIKNETIPYDWTGTLQSGSVELLELGKAAAQGTAEKLAEVKAALQNGTLNVFDTNNFTVDGKHITSFLADVDDAGDYVPETEVVENGILKESAFRSAPYFTLDIDGITLLK
;
A
#
# COMPACT_ATOMS: atom_id res chain seq x y z
N MET A 1 54.87 36.37 -5.35
CA MET A 1 53.76 35.90 -6.20
C MET A 1 52.98 34.72 -5.61
N LYS A 2 53.63 33.70 -5.03
CA LYS A 2 52.94 32.47 -4.54
C LYS A 2 51.90 32.68 -3.41
N LYS A 3 52.10 33.60 -2.46
CA LYS A 3 51.13 33.85 -1.36
C LYS A 3 49.82 34.51 -1.81
N LYS A 4 49.86 35.36 -2.85
CA LYS A 4 48.66 36.02 -3.39
C LYS A 4 47.78 35.07 -4.21
N VAL A 5 48.39 34.09 -4.88
CA VAL A 5 47.67 33.05 -5.64
C VAL A 5 46.98 32.06 -4.70
N PHE A 6 47.63 31.68 -3.58
CA PHE A 6 47.04 30.77 -2.60
C PHE A 6 45.83 31.39 -1.87
N ALA A 7 45.89 32.68 -1.54
CA ALA A 7 44.76 33.41 -0.96
C ALA A 7 43.58 33.54 -1.94
N LEU A 8 43.85 33.72 -3.24
CA LEU A 8 42.80 33.80 -4.26
C LEU A 8 42.09 32.46 -4.44
N VAL A 9 42.82 31.34 -4.42
CA VAL A 9 42.24 29.99 -4.54
C VAL A 9 41.44 29.61 -3.29
N LEU A 10 41.89 30.01 -2.10
CA LEU A 10 41.13 29.79 -0.87
C LEU A 10 39.85 30.63 -0.82
N CYS A 11 39.90 31.89 -1.28
CA CYS A 11 38.71 32.74 -1.39
C CYS A 11 37.74 32.23 -2.46
N LEU A 12 38.23 31.71 -3.60
CA LEU A 12 37.36 31.10 -4.60
C LEU A 12 36.69 29.82 -4.07
N ALA A 13 37.45 28.97 -3.34
CA ALA A 13 36.92 27.75 -2.73
C ALA A 13 35.87 28.03 -1.63
N LEU A 14 36.08 29.08 -0.82
CA LEU A 14 35.11 29.56 0.17
C LEU A 14 33.88 30.20 -0.47
N VAL A 15 34.03 30.90 -1.60
CA VAL A 15 32.89 31.47 -2.33
C VAL A 15 32.11 30.37 -3.05
N THR A 16 32.74 29.33 -3.60
CA THR A 16 32.02 28.17 -4.16
C THR A 16 31.34 27.33 -3.08
N ALA A 17 31.93 27.21 -1.88
CA ALA A 17 31.27 26.55 -0.75
C ALA A 17 30.10 27.39 -0.18
N LEU A 18 30.20 28.73 -0.21
CA LEU A 18 29.08 29.61 0.16
C LEU A 18 27.95 29.60 -0.88
N VAL A 19 28.25 29.47 -2.17
CA VAL A 19 27.23 29.42 -3.23
C VAL A 19 26.45 28.08 -3.21
N ILE A 20 27.04 27.01 -2.67
CA ILE A 20 26.30 25.75 -2.41
C ILE A 20 25.54 25.81 -1.07
N GLY A 21 25.94 26.67 -0.13
CA GLY A 21 25.31 26.84 1.19
C GLY A 21 24.28 27.96 1.32
N LEU A 22 23.96 28.70 0.24
CA LEU A 22 23.02 29.84 0.26
C LEU A 22 21.76 29.65 -0.59
N VAL A 23 21.51 28.45 -1.11
CA VAL A 23 20.17 28.06 -1.63
C VAL A 23 19.37 27.43 -0.49
N ALA A 24 19.17 28.21 0.56
CA ALA A 24 18.27 27.90 1.66
C ALA A 24 17.48 29.17 1.94
N CYS A 25 16.30 29.25 1.32
CA CYS A 25 15.13 30.06 1.65
C CYS A 25 14.36 30.40 0.36
N ASN A 26 13.82 29.37 -0.29
CA ASN A 26 12.54 29.48 -0.98
C ASN A 26 11.86 28.11 -0.88
N PRO A 27 10.81 27.94 -0.07
CA PRO A 27 10.16 26.64 0.15
C PRO A 27 9.31 26.16 -1.05
N GLU A 28 9.40 26.81 -2.22
CA GLU A 28 8.59 26.53 -3.41
C GLU A 28 9.42 26.10 -4.64
N GLU A 29 10.75 25.96 -4.53
CA GLU A 29 11.58 25.49 -5.64
C GLU A 29 12.08 24.07 -5.40
N GLU A 30 11.69 23.16 -6.30
CA GLU A 30 12.16 21.78 -6.40
C GLU A 30 13.68 21.68 -6.20
N ARG A 31 14.13 20.85 -5.24
CA ARG A 31 15.56 20.65 -5.01
C ARG A 31 16.12 19.75 -6.10
N VAL A 32 16.59 20.38 -7.18
CA VAL A 32 17.18 19.69 -8.33
C VAL A 32 18.45 18.93 -7.92
N VAL A 33 18.37 17.60 -7.96
CA VAL A 33 19.52 16.71 -7.76
C VAL A 33 19.96 16.15 -9.11
N ASN A 34 21.22 16.38 -9.50
CA ASN A 34 21.75 15.90 -10.79
C ASN A 34 22.27 14.47 -10.68
N LEU A 35 21.35 13.51 -10.60
CA LEU A 35 21.67 12.09 -10.59
C LEU A 35 22.21 11.66 -11.95
N GLN A 36 23.27 10.84 -11.93
CA GLN A 36 23.87 10.25 -13.12
C GLN A 36 23.28 8.85 -13.38
N PRO A 37 23.30 8.36 -14.64
CA PRO A 37 23.03 6.96 -14.93
C PRO A 37 24.02 6.06 -14.21
N ILE A 38 23.56 4.90 -13.74
CA ILE A 38 24.39 3.90 -13.06
C ILE A 38 24.46 2.66 -13.94
N ALA A 39 25.67 2.18 -14.25
CA ALA A 39 25.82 0.95 -15.03
C ALA A 39 25.18 -0.22 -14.27
N LYS A 40 24.56 -1.15 -15.00
CA LYS A 40 23.87 -2.31 -14.40
C LYS A 40 24.77 -3.09 -13.42
N ASP A 41 26.05 -3.25 -13.73
CA ASP A 41 27.00 -3.97 -12.88
C ASP A 41 27.36 -3.24 -11.59
N ASP A 42 27.12 -1.92 -11.55
CA ASP A 42 27.38 -1.02 -10.42
C ASP A 42 26.11 -0.74 -9.59
N ILE A 43 24.93 -1.24 -10.00
CA ILE A 43 23.70 -1.13 -9.19
C ILE A 43 23.94 -1.83 -7.85
N LYS A 44 23.53 -1.18 -6.76
CA LYS A 44 23.51 -1.81 -5.44
C LYS A 44 22.33 -1.29 -4.64
N ILE A 45 21.48 -2.22 -4.21
CA ILE A 45 20.16 -1.97 -3.64
C ILE A 45 20.21 -2.29 -2.15
N GLY A 46 19.76 -1.35 -1.33
CA GLY A 46 19.46 -1.56 0.08
C GLY A 46 17.95 -1.65 0.30
N LEU A 47 17.46 -2.72 0.91
CA LEU A 47 16.08 -2.84 1.37
C LEU A 47 16.05 -2.79 2.91
N ILE A 48 15.24 -1.90 3.46
CA ILE A 48 15.01 -1.73 4.90
C ILE A 48 13.59 -2.22 5.22
N CYS A 49 13.48 -3.19 6.12
CA CYS A 49 12.22 -3.80 6.55
C CYS A 49 11.97 -3.59 8.05
N LEU A 50 10.72 -3.31 8.42
CA LEU A 50 10.33 -3.16 9.83
C LEU A 50 10.49 -4.46 10.63
N HIS A 51 9.96 -5.57 10.11
CA HIS A 51 10.02 -6.91 10.68
C HIS A 51 10.91 -7.82 9.81
N ASP A 52 10.51 -9.08 9.63
CA ASP A 52 11.19 -10.10 8.85
C ASP A 52 10.17 -10.94 8.06
N GLU A 53 10.62 -12.04 7.43
CA GLU A 53 9.78 -12.91 6.59
C GLU A 53 8.62 -13.63 7.34
N GLN A 54 8.52 -13.51 8.67
CA GLN A 54 7.36 -13.98 9.43
C GLN A 54 6.16 -13.03 9.33
N SER A 55 6.41 -11.75 9.09
CA SER A 55 5.36 -10.78 8.76
C SER A 55 4.93 -10.99 7.31
N THR A 56 3.63 -11.20 7.09
CA THR A 56 3.10 -11.40 5.73
C THR A 56 3.29 -10.17 4.84
N TYR A 57 3.36 -8.98 5.44
CA TYR A 57 3.64 -7.72 4.77
C TYR A 57 5.11 -7.64 4.32
N ASP A 58 6.07 -7.69 5.24
CA ASP A 58 7.51 -7.60 4.96
C ASP A 58 7.98 -8.73 4.03
N LYS A 59 7.46 -9.95 4.21
CA LYS A 59 7.72 -11.08 3.32
C LYS A 59 7.37 -10.74 1.87
N ASN A 60 6.27 -10.02 1.63
CA ASN A 60 5.85 -9.62 0.30
C ASN A 60 6.85 -8.64 -0.36
N PHE A 61 7.41 -7.69 0.38
CA PHE A 61 8.48 -6.80 -0.13
C PHE A 61 9.78 -7.58 -0.40
N ILE A 62 10.18 -8.43 0.54
CA ILE A 62 11.42 -9.23 0.44
C ILE A 62 11.36 -10.17 -0.77
N ASP A 63 10.27 -10.91 -0.94
CA ASP A 63 10.09 -11.84 -2.06
C ASP A 63 10.07 -11.08 -3.39
N ALA A 64 9.34 -9.96 -3.47
CA ALA A 64 9.26 -9.14 -4.67
C ALA A 64 10.62 -8.51 -5.06
N MET A 65 11.43 -8.11 -4.07
CA MET A 65 12.77 -7.57 -4.32
C MET A 65 13.71 -8.66 -4.85
N LYS A 66 13.67 -9.87 -4.25
CA LYS A 66 14.43 -11.03 -4.72
C LYS A 66 14.02 -11.43 -6.15
N GLU A 67 12.71 -11.43 -6.43
CA GLU A 67 12.17 -11.67 -7.78
C GLU A 67 12.70 -10.63 -8.78
N ALA A 68 12.58 -9.33 -8.48
CA ALA A 68 13.04 -8.27 -9.35
C ALA A 68 14.55 -8.35 -9.63
N VAL A 69 15.38 -8.57 -8.59
CA VAL A 69 16.83 -8.76 -8.72
C VAL A 69 17.16 -9.93 -9.63
N ASN A 70 16.47 -11.06 -9.46
CA ASN A 70 16.66 -12.25 -10.29
C ASN A 70 16.21 -12.03 -11.75
N GLU A 71 15.02 -11.47 -11.98
CA GLU A 71 14.50 -11.22 -13.33
C GLU A 71 15.31 -10.18 -14.11
N LEU A 72 15.85 -9.18 -13.41
CA LEU A 72 16.77 -8.21 -13.98
C LEU A 72 18.16 -8.82 -14.24
N GLY A 73 18.46 -10.01 -13.71
CA GLY A 73 19.78 -10.63 -13.80
C GLY A 73 20.87 -9.81 -13.10
N LEU A 74 20.54 -9.23 -11.94
CA LEU A 74 21.52 -8.65 -11.03
C LEU A 74 22.18 -9.76 -10.20
N ARG A 75 23.40 -9.52 -9.73
CA ARG A 75 24.12 -10.45 -8.86
C ARG A 75 23.58 -10.38 -7.43
N GLU A 76 23.72 -11.46 -6.68
CA GLU A 76 23.31 -11.51 -5.27
C GLU A 76 24.00 -10.45 -4.40
N ASP A 77 25.26 -10.09 -4.70
CA ASP A 77 26.01 -9.06 -3.96
C ASP A 77 25.57 -7.61 -4.25
N GLN A 78 24.65 -7.44 -5.20
CA GLN A 78 24.01 -6.16 -5.51
C GLN A 78 22.75 -5.91 -4.66
N LEU A 79 22.39 -6.81 -3.75
CA LEU A 79 21.26 -6.66 -2.84
C LEU A 79 21.72 -6.80 -1.38
N VAL A 80 21.34 -5.84 -0.54
CA VAL A 80 21.50 -5.89 0.92
C VAL A 80 20.14 -5.68 1.56
N ILE A 81 19.68 -6.66 2.33
CA ILE A 81 18.40 -6.58 3.08
C ILE A 81 18.69 -6.40 4.56
N LYS A 82 18.02 -5.44 5.19
CA LYS A 82 18.10 -5.12 6.63
C LYS A 82 16.72 -5.25 7.24
N THR A 83 16.50 -6.30 8.04
CA THR A 83 15.24 -6.58 8.74
C THR A 83 15.27 -6.14 10.21
N GLY A 84 14.10 -6.03 10.85
CA GLY A 84 14.01 -5.65 12.26
C GLY A 84 14.42 -4.19 12.52
N ILE A 85 14.10 -3.30 11.59
CA ILE A 85 14.46 -1.88 11.65
C ILE A 85 13.25 -1.06 12.13
N PRO A 86 13.22 -0.64 13.41
CA PRO A 86 12.09 0.08 13.98
C PRO A 86 11.95 1.48 13.39
N GLU A 87 10.75 2.04 13.52
CA GLU A 87 10.35 3.40 13.14
C GLU A 87 10.92 4.45 14.10
N ASN A 88 12.25 4.54 14.17
CA ASN A 88 12.98 5.53 14.94
C ASN A 88 14.35 5.82 14.29
N GLU A 89 15.22 6.55 14.99
CA GLU A 89 16.55 6.93 14.50
C GLU A 89 17.41 5.76 13.97
N LYS A 90 17.14 4.52 14.39
CA LYS A 90 17.80 3.32 13.82
C LYS A 90 17.54 3.19 12.31
N CYS A 91 16.37 3.60 11.80
CA CYS A 91 16.07 3.63 10.38
C CYS A 91 17.02 4.56 9.62
N TYR A 92 17.18 5.81 10.07
CA TYR A 92 18.12 6.77 9.49
C TYR A 92 19.56 6.20 9.50
N ASN A 93 20.02 5.70 10.65
CA ASN A 93 21.35 5.11 10.76
C ASN A 93 21.55 3.90 9.82
N THR A 94 20.51 3.10 9.60
CA THR A 94 20.56 1.96 8.67
C THR A 94 20.64 2.41 7.22
N ALA A 95 19.91 3.46 6.85
CA ALA A 95 20.02 4.08 5.53
C ALA A 95 21.45 4.59 5.29
N VAL A 96 22.03 5.30 6.25
CA VAL A 96 23.45 5.74 6.19
C VAL A 96 24.40 4.56 6.03
N GLU A 97 24.24 3.50 6.82
CA GLU A 97 25.06 2.29 6.73
C GLU A 97 25.00 1.66 5.32
N LEU A 98 23.82 1.68 4.69
CA LEU A 98 23.62 1.16 3.33
C LEU A 98 24.29 2.06 2.27
N VAL A 99 24.22 3.39 2.43
CA VAL A 99 24.97 4.34 1.58
C VAL A 99 26.48 4.09 1.71
N GLU A 100 27.00 3.94 2.94
CA GLU A 100 28.42 3.64 3.19
C GLU A 100 28.87 2.29 2.61
N GLN A 101 27.95 1.32 2.51
CA GLN A 101 28.17 0.05 1.82
C GLN A 101 28.11 0.16 0.29
N GLY A 102 27.89 1.36 -0.25
CA GLY A 102 27.84 1.64 -1.68
C GLY A 102 26.48 1.42 -2.32
N CYS A 103 25.40 1.29 -1.55
CA CYS A 103 24.05 1.23 -2.11
C CYS A 103 23.72 2.57 -2.77
N ASN A 104 23.19 2.51 -3.99
CA ASN A 104 22.77 3.67 -4.79
C ASN A 104 21.25 3.73 -5.01
N ILE A 105 20.54 2.68 -4.61
CA ILE A 105 19.10 2.63 -4.45
C ILE A 105 18.83 2.16 -3.01
N ILE A 106 18.04 2.91 -2.26
CA ILE A 106 17.58 2.51 -0.92
C ILE A 106 16.05 2.54 -0.91
N PHE A 107 15.44 1.43 -0.49
CA PHE A 107 13.99 1.29 -0.35
C PHE A 107 13.64 0.94 1.10
N ALA A 108 12.61 1.59 1.66
CA ALA A 108 12.07 1.29 2.98
C ALA A 108 10.57 0.99 2.92
N ASP A 109 10.11 0.00 3.68
CA ASP A 109 8.76 -0.57 3.53
C ASP A 109 7.72 -0.13 4.57
N SER A 110 8.09 0.60 5.62
CA SER A 110 7.17 0.97 6.71
C SER A 110 6.78 2.44 6.69
N PHE A 111 5.52 2.75 6.93
CA PHE A 111 5.00 4.13 7.01
C PHE A 111 5.88 5.05 7.88
N GLY A 112 6.21 4.64 9.11
CA GLY A 112 7.02 5.43 10.04
C GLY A 112 8.51 5.50 9.69
N HIS A 113 8.97 4.92 8.57
CA HIS A 113 10.32 5.14 8.05
C HIS A 113 10.46 6.45 7.26
N GLU A 114 9.36 7.05 6.79
CA GLU A 114 9.36 8.20 5.86
C GLU A 114 10.32 9.32 6.26
N ASP A 115 10.13 9.90 7.44
CA ASP A 115 10.91 11.06 7.88
C ASP A 115 12.42 10.74 8.00
N HIS A 116 12.75 9.50 8.33
CA HIS A 116 14.13 9.05 8.45
C HIS A 116 14.79 8.85 7.07
N ILE A 117 14.05 8.33 6.10
CA ILE A 117 14.53 8.13 4.73
C ILE A 117 14.63 9.47 3.99
N MET A 118 13.66 10.34 4.18
CA MET A 118 13.67 11.69 3.62
C MET A 118 14.87 12.49 4.15
N ARG A 119 15.16 12.44 5.45
CA ARG A 119 16.38 13.05 6.02
C ARG A 119 17.66 12.49 5.39
N ALA A 120 17.74 11.17 5.18
CA ALA A 120 18.89 10.60 4.47
C ALA A 120 18.98 11.11 3.02
N ALA A 121 17.86 11.28 2.32
CA ALA A 121 17.84 11.83 0.97
C ALA A 121 18.36 13.27 0.91
N GLU A 122 18.09 14.10 1.92
CA GLU A 122 18.60 15.47 2.03
C GLU A 122 20.13 15.54 2.14
N GLU A 123 20.73 14.57 2.86
CA GLU A 123 22.16 14.50 3.16
C GLU A 123 22.96 13.77 2.05
N TYR A 124 22.38 12.74 1.42
CA TYR A 124 23.07 11.85 0.47
C TYR A 124 22.52 11.97 -0.96
N THR A 125 22.77 13.11 -1.59
CA THR A 125 22.20 13.48 -2.90
C THR A 125 22.71 12.67 -4.10
N SER A 126 23.66 11.74 -3.91
CA SER A 126 24.09 10.81 -4.96
C SER A 126 23.31 9.49 -4.99
N VAL A 127 22.43 9.26 -4.02
CA VAL A 127 21.66 8.02 -3.82
C VAL A 127 20.18 8.31 -4.04
N ARG A 128 19.46 7.37 -4.67
CA ARG A 128 18.01 7.42 -4.82
C ARG A 128 17.35 6.70 -3.65
N PHE A 129 16.39 7.37 -3.02
CA PHE A 129 15.65 6.89 -1.87
C PHE A 129 14.18 6.71 -2.24
N PHE A 130 13.65 5.57 -1.85
CA PHE A 130 12.28 5.16 -2.13
C PHE A 130 11.62 4.73 -0.83
N HIS A 131 10.34 5.07 -0.69
CA HIS A 131 9.59 4.77 0.52
C HIS A 131 8.18 4.30 0.18
N ALA A 132 7.78 3.16 0.73
CA ALA A 132 6.44 2.64 0.58
C ALA A 132 5.46 3.38 1.48
N THR A 133 4.25 3.66 0.99
CA THR A 133 3.11 4.21 1.77
C THR A 133 3.25 5.65 2.28
N GLY A 134 4.37 6.32 2.01
CA GLY A 134 4.59 7.70 2.46
C GLY A 134 3.72 8.73 1.77
N THR A 135 3.69 9.92 2.35
CA THR A 135 2.78 11.01 2.01
C THR A 135 3.51 12.30 1.65
N LYS A 136 4.85 12.33 1.68
CA LYS A 136 5.61 13.59 1.68
C LYS A 136 6.48 13.82 0.45
N ALA A 137 6.60 12.90 -0.49
CA ALA A 137 7.49 13.09 -1.64
C ALA A 137 7.07 14.28 -2.52
N HIS A 138 5.78 14.46 -2.80
CA HIS A 138 5.29 15.58 -3.62
C HIS A 138 5.44 16.94 -2.96
N THR A 139 5.43 17.01 -1.62
CA THR A 139 5.62 18.26 -0.86
C THR A 139 7.10 18.53 -0.54
N ALA A 140 7.90 17.49 -0.25
CA ALA A 140 9.32 17.62 0.04
C ALA A 140 10.14 17.99 -1.19
N GLN A 141 9.72 17.52 -2.38
CA GLN A 141 10.32 17.84 -3.68
C GLN A 141 11.85 17.69 -3.71
N LEU A 142 12.35 16.65 -3.05
CA LEU A 142 13.76 16.28 -3.08
C LEU A 142 13.99 15.42 -4.33
N GLY A 143 14.79 15.87 -5.29
CA GLY A 143 14.99 15.19 -6.59
C GLY A 143 15.61 13.78 -6.54
N ASN A 144 15.80 13.20 -5.35
CA ASN A 144 16.26 11.85 -5.11
C ASN A 144 15.42 11.08 -4.06
N TYR A 145 14.23 11.57 -3.69
CA TYR A 145 13.29 10.92 -2.78
C TYR A 145 11.94 10.70 -3.46
N PHE A 146 11.39 9.50 -3.36
CA PHE A 146 10.16 9.10 -4.06
C PHE A 146 9.29 8.22 -3.17
N ASN A 147 7.98 8.44 -3.18
CA ASN A 147 7.00 7.55 -2.57
C ASN A 147 6.40 6.60 -3.61
N ALA A 148 6.00 5.43 -3.13
CA ALA A 148 5.34 4.42 -3.93
C ALA A 148 4.22 3.74 -3.16
N PHE A 149 3.13 3.49 -3.88
CA PHE A 149 2.05 2.65 -3.40
C PHE A 149 1.33 1.99 -4.59
N ALA A 150 0.19 1.34 -4.34
CA ALA A 150 -0.65 0.79 -5.38
C ALA A 150 -2.12 1.05 -5.09
N SER A 151 -2.94 1.05 -6.15
CA SER A 151 -4.41 1.10 -6.09
C SER A 151 -4.99 -0.23 -5.57
N ILE A 152 -4.48 -0.72 -4.44
CA ILE A 152 -4.81 -2.02 -3.85
C ILE A 152 -6.29 -2.14 -3.53
N TYR A 153 -6.98 -1.01 -3.34
CA TYR A 153 -8.43 -0.96 -3.22
C TYR A 153 -9.12 -1.67 -4.41
N GLU A 154 -8.59 -1.63 -5.63
CA GLU A 154 -9.16 -2.39 -6.75
C GLU A 154 -9.10 -3.91 -6.52
N GLY A 155 -7.99 -4.40 -5.97
CA GLY A 155 -7.82 -5.79 -5.55
C GLY A 155 -8.74 -6.16 -4.40
N ARG A 156 -8.94 -5.25 -3.44
CA ARG A 156 -9.90 -5.43 -2.33
C ARG A 156 -11.34 -5.52 -2.82
N TYR A 157 -11.73 -4.70 -3.79
CA TYR A 157 -13.05 -4.75 -4.40
C TYR A 157 -13.29 -6.10 -5.07
N LEU A 158 -12.33 -6.56 -5.89
CA LEU A 158 -12.38 -7.86 -6.54
C LEU A 158 -12.49 -9.00 -5.51
N ALA A 159 -11.71 -8.96 -4.44
CA ALA A 159 -11.82 -9.93 -3.35
C ALA A 159 -13.20 -9.88 -2.66
N GLY A 160 -13.80 -8.69 -2.55
CA GLY A 160 -15.17 -8.48 -2.10
C GLY A 160 -16.22 -9.12 -3.04
N VAL A 161 -16.03 -9.03 -4.35
CA VAL A 161 -16.90 -9.71 -5.33
C VAL A 161 -16.89 -11.23 -5.10
N ALA A 162 -15.71 -11.82 -4.91
CA ALA A 162 -15.59 -13.24 -4.61
C ALA A 162 -16.28 -13.62 -3.27
N ALA A 163 -16.12 -12.78 -2.23
CA ALA A 163 -16.82 -12.94 -0.96
C ALA A 163 -18.35 -12.88 -1.12
N GLY A 164 -18.86 -11.92 -1.90
CA GLY A 164 -20.29 -11.81 -2.21
C GLY A 164 -20.83 -13.04 -2.94
N MET A 165 -20.08 -13.56 -3.92
CA MET A 165 -20.44 -14.82 -4.59
C MET A 165 -20.50 -15.99 -3.60
N LYS A 166 -19.56 -16.06 -2.66
CA LYS A 166 -19.57 -17.09 -1.61
C LYS A 166 -20.78 -16.98 -0.69
N LEU A 167 -21.20 -15.76 -0.33
CA LEU A 167 -22.42 -15.56 0.47
C LEU A 167 -23.67 -16.02 -0.29
N VAL A 168 -23.78 -15.74 -1.59
CA VAL A 168 -24.89 -16.22 -2.42
C VAL A 168 -24.89 -17.75 -2.52
N GLU A 169 -23.74 -18.39 -2.69
CA GLU A 169 -23.66 -19.86 -2.69
C GLU A 169 -24.17 -20.47 -1.38
N LEU A 170 -23.75 -19.91 -0.24
CA LEU A 170 -24.07 -20.47 1.06
C LEU A 170 -25.49 -20.16 1.53
N TYR A 171 -25.99 -18.96 1.21
CA TYR A 171 -27.17 -18.37 1.86
C TYR A 171 -28.17 -17.74 0.89
N GLY A 172 -27.90 -17.80 -0.41
CA GLY A 172 -28.82 -17.31 -1.44
C GLY A 172 -30.08 -18.19 -1.50
N ASP A 173 -31.22 -17.55 -1.65
CA ASP A 173 -32.47 -18.24 -1.94
C ASP A 173 -32.37 -18.99 -3.27
N LYS A 174 -32.96 -20.19 -3.34
CA LYS A 174 -32.86 -21.05 -4.53
C LYS A 174 -33.62 -20.51 -5.74
N GLU A 175 -34.60 -19.64 -5.54
CA GLU A 175 -35.42 -19.09 -6.60
C GLU A 175 -34.81 -17.82 -7.19
N ASP A 176 -34.33 -16.91 -6.35
CA ASP A 176 -33.87 -15.58 -6.79
C ASP A 176 -32.45 -15.18 -6.35
N GLY A 177 -31.75 -16.05 -5.61
CA GLY A 177 -30.36 -15.84 -5.18
C GLY A 177 -30.19 -14.80 -4.09
N LYS A 178 -31.27 -14.22 -3.55
CA LYS A 178 -31.15 -13.18 -2.51
C LYS A 178 -30.69 -13.76 -1.19
N VAL A 179 -29.81 -13.03 -0.52
CA VAL A 179 -29.35 -13.33 0.84
C VAL A 179 -30.18 -12.52 1.83
N SER A 180 -30.70 -13.15 2.88
CA SER A 180 -31.44 -12.44 3.93
C SER A 180 -30.54 -11.49 4.72
N ASP A 181 -31.11 -10.44 5.34
CA ASP A 181 -30.34 -9.45 6.12
C ASP A 181 -29.51 -10.10 7.25
N GLU A 182 -30.03 -11.16 7.88
CA GLU A 182 -29.32 -11.92 8.91
C GLU A 182 -28.07 -12.64 8.36
N ASN A 183 -28.12 -13.11 7.11
CA ASN A 183 -27.01 -13.81 6.46
C ASN A 183 -26.10 -12.90 5.65
N ALA A 184 -26.48 -11.64 5.44
CA ALA A 184 -25.73 -10.65 4.68
C ALA A 184 -24.74 -9.84 5.55
N LYS A 185 -24.61 -10.16 6.85
CA LYS A 185 -23.63 -9.51 7.73
C LYS A 185 -22.23 -10.11 7.55
N ILE A 186 -21.22 -9.28 7.30
CA ILE A 186 -19.80 -9.65 7.21
C ILE A 186 -18.96 -8.91 8.26
N GLY A 187 -17.76 -9.41 8.54
CA GLY A 187 -16.85 -8.82 9.49
C GLY A 187 -15.50 -8.43 8.88
N TYR A 188 -14.84 -7.45 9.48
CA TYR A 188 -13.49 -7.03 9.10
C TYR A 188 -12.61 -6.83 10.33
N VAL A 189 -11.45 -7.47 10.35
CA VAL A 189 -10.41 -7.24 11.36
C VAL A 189 -9.43 -6.20 10.80
N GLY A 190 -9.39 -5.01 11.39
CA GLY A 190 -8.43 -3.96 11.02
C GLY A 190 -7.30 -3.84 12.04
N ALA A 191 -6.11 -3.46 11.60
CA ALA A 191 -5.03 -3.09 12.52
C ALA A 191 -5.28 -1.73 13.17
N TYR A 192 -5.23 -0.66 12.36
CA TYR A 192 -5.42 0.74 12.76
C TYR A 192 -6.45 1.45 11.89
N PRO A 193 -7.08 2.53 12.34
CA PRO A 193 -8.06 3.29 11.57
C PRO A 193 -7.41 4.25 10.55
N TYR A 194 -6.31 3.84 9.92
CA TYR A 194 -5.61 4.64 8.91
C TYR A 194 -6.33 4.63 7.56
N ALA A 195 -6.04 5.61 6.71
CA ALA A 195 -6.67 5.77 5.40
C ALA A 195 -6.55 4.50 4.53
N GLU A 196 -5.40 3.83 4.55
CA GLU A 196 -5.21 2.55 3.84
C GLU A 196 -6.17 1.45 4.32
N VAL A 197 -6.36 1.34 5.63
CA VAL A 197 -7.26 0.34 6.21
C VAL A 197 -8.72 0.71 5.90
N LYS A 198 -9.07 2.00 6.01
CA LYS A 198 -10.41 2.52 5.69
C LYS A 198 -10.76 2.32 4.22
N SER A 199 -9.87 2.70 3.30
CA SER A 199 -9.98 2.40 1.86
C SER A 199 -10.18 0.90 1.64
N GLY A 200 -9.30 0.08 2.23
CA GLY A 200 -9.28 -1.36 2.00
C GLY A 200 -10.57 -2.06 2.42
N TYR A 201 -11.06 -1.82 3.64
CA TYR A 201 -12.34 -2.42 4.07
C TYR A 201 -13.53 -1.84 3.31
N THR A 202 -13.51 -0.55 2.98
CA THR A 202 -14.62 0.10 2.30
C THR A 202 -14.76 -0.46 0.89
N SER A 203 -13.64 -0.56 0.17
CA SER A 203 -13.59 -1.17 -1.15
C SER A 203 -14.03 -2.64 -1.13
N PHE A 204 -13.53 -3.42 -0.17
CA PHE A 204 -13.98 -4.80 0.02
C PHE A 204 -15.49 -4.89 0.20
N PHE A 205 -16.05 -4.05 1.07
CA PHE A 205 -17.49 -4.00 1.34
C PHE A 205 -18.31 -3.61 0.10
N LEU A 206 -17.86 -2.63 -0.69
CA LEU A 206 -18.50 -2.26 -1.95
C LEU A 206 -18.45 -3.41 -2.96
N GLY A 207 -17.35 -4.16 -2.99
CA GLY A 207 -17.23 -5.40 -3.77
C GLY A 207 -18.28 -6.43 -3.35
N VAL A 208 -18.46 -6.67 -2.05
CA VAL A 208 -19.53 -7.55 -1.55
C VAL A 208 -20.91 -7.04 -1.96
N ARG A 209 -21.18 -5.74 -1.79
CA ARG A 209 -22.49 -5.14 -2.11
C ARG A 209 -22.84 -5.13 -3.59
N SER A 210 -21.84 -5.22 -4.48
CA SER A 210 -22.09 -5.40 -5.91
C SER A 210 -22.77 -6.74 -6.23
N ILE A 211 -22.65 -7.73 -5.35
CA ILE A 211 -23.27 -9.06 -5.47
C ILE A 211 -24.42 -9.24 -4.47
N VAL A 212 -24.26 -8.73 -3.24
CA VAL A 212 -25.24 -8.83 -2.15
C VAL A 212 -25.63 -7.42 -1.68
N PRO A 213 -26.60 -6.75 -2.33
CA PRO A 213 -26.85 -5.32 -2.13
C PRO A 213 -27.23 -4.88 -0.71
N ASN A 214 -27.82 -5.79 0.07
CA ASN A 214 -28.23 -5.59 1.47
C ASN A 214 -27.13 -5.94 2.49
N ALA A 215 -25.92 -6.28 2.05
CA ALA A 215 -24.83 -6.61 2.97
C ALA A 215 -24.51 -5.44 3.91
N THR A 216 -24.17 -5.79 5.15
CA THR A 216 -23.66 -4.88 6.19
C THR A 216 -22.34 -5.40 6.73
N MET A 217 -21.47 -4.51 7.19
CA MET A 217 -20.16 -4.89 7.70
C MET A 217 -19.92 -4.36 9.11
N GLU A 218 -19.36 -5.19 9.98
CA GLU A 218 -18.83 -4.77 11.27
C GLU A 218 -17.30 -4.80 11.24
N VAL A 219 -16.66 -3.70 11.62
CA VAL A 219 -15.20 -3.56 11.65
C VAL A 219 -14.74 -3.42 13.10
N LYS A 220 -13.67 -4.12 13.47
CA LYS A 220 -13.02 -3.93 14.77
C LYS A 220 -11.52 -3.84 14.62
N PHE A 221 -10.92 -2.86 15.31
CA PHE A 221 -9.49 -2.59 15.27
C PHE A 221 -8.74 -3.27 16.42
N THR A 222 -7.59 -3.89 16.12
CA THR A 222 -6.71 -4.53 17.11
C THR A 222 -5.72 -3.54 17.72
N SER A 223 -5.50 -2.38 17.11
CA SER A 223 -4.43 -1.44 17.44
C SER A 223 -3.02 -2.04 17.32
N SER A 224 -2.84 -3.01 16.43
CA SER A 224 -1.56 -3.63 16.08
C SER A 224 -1.60 -4.15 14.64
N TRP A 225 -0.52 -3.96 13.89
CA TRP A 225 -0.34 -4.61 12.57
C TRP A 225 -0.19 -6.12 12.68
N TYR A 226 0.42 -6.60 13.76
CA TYR A 226 0.70 -8.01 14.01
C TYR A 226 0.41 -8.35 15.48
N ASP A 227 -0.71 -9.03 15.74
CA ASP A 227 -1.02 -9.65 17.03
C ASP A 227 -1.98 -10.81 16.79
N GLU A 228 -1.42 -12.01 16.60
CA GLU A 228 -2.18 -13.20 16.24
C GLU A 228 -3.30 -13.51 17.25
N ALA A 229 -3.06 -13.30 18.54
CA ALA A 229 -4.05 -13.56 19.59
C ALA A 229 -5.18 -12.54 19.55
N ALA A 230 -4.87 -11.25 19.40
CA ALA A 230 -5.88 -10.20 19.30
C ALA A 230 -6.70 -10.30 18.02
N GLU A 231 -6.06 -10.61 16.88
CA GLU A 231 -6.73 -10.83 15.60
C GLU A 231 -7.68 -12.02 15.67
N ASN A 232 -7.24 -13.14 16.24
CA ASN A 232 -8.07 -14.34 16.43
C ASN A 232 -9.28 -14.08 17.32
N ALA A 233 -9.07 -13.42 18.47
CA ALA A 233 -10.14 -13.06 19.39
C ALA A 233 -11.14 -12.09 18.75
N THR A 234 -10.65 -11.14 17.95
CA THR A 234 -11.48 -10.16 17.23
C THR A 234 -12.33 -10.84 16.16
N ALA A 235 -11.74 -11.72 15.34
CA ALA A 235 -12.48 -12.50 14.34
C ALA A 235 -13.55 -13.39 14.99
N LYS A 236 -13.23 -14.09 16.09
CA LYS A 236 -14.21 -14.88 16.85
C LYS A 236 -15.37 -14.03 17.35
N SER A 237 -15.09 -12.84 17.88
CA SER A 237 -16.12 -11.91 18.34
C SER A 237 -17.04 -11.44 17.21
N LEU A 238 -16.50 -11.12 16.03
CA LEU A 238 -17.30 -10.75 14.85
C LEU A 238 -18.20 -11.92 14.39
N ILE A 239 -17.67 -13.15 14.39
CA ILE A 239 -18.43 -14.37 14.06
C ILE A 239 -19.57 -14.59 15.07
N GLU A 240 -19.30 -14.43 16.37
CA GLU A 240 -20.32 -14.53 17.44
C GLU A 240 -21.41 -13.46 17.32
N ARG A 241 -21.10 -12.31 16.70
CA ARG A 241 -22.05 -11.23 16.38
C ARG A 241 -22.84 -11.47 15.08
N GLY A 242 -22.68 -12.65 14.49
CA GLY A 242 -23.45 -13.13 13.34
C GLY A 242 -22.79 -12.91 11.98
N CYS A 243 -21.55 -12.43 11.93
CA CYS A 243 -20.84 -12.25 10.66
C CYS A 243 -20.62 -13.62 9.97
N LYS A 244 -21.04 -13.73 8.71
CA LYS A 244 -21.00 -14.97 7.92
C LYS A 244 -19.73 -15.14 7.09
N LEU A 245 -18.87 -14.13 7.06
CA LEU A 245 -17.59 -14.10 6.36
C LEU A 245 -16.71 -13.04 7.01
N ILE A 246 -15.41 -13.30 7.12
CA ILE A 246 -14.43 -12.35 7.67
C ILE A 246 -13.37 -12.00 6.63
N SER A 247 -13.04 -10.72 6.53
CA SER A 247 -11.84 -10.24 5.85
C SER A 247 -10.91 -9.53 6.84
N GLN A 248 -9.68 -9.23 6.41
CA GLN A 248 -8.71 -8.55 7.27
C GLN A 248 -7.80 -7.55 6.56
N HIS A 249 -7.28 -6.63 7.38
CA HIS A 249 -6.08 -5.84 7.13
C HIS A 249 -5.19 -5.93 8.38
N ALA A 250 -4.58 -7.10 8.55
CA ALA A 250 -3.62 -7.43 9.57
C ALA A 250 -2.62 -8.46 8.99
N ASP A 251 -1.47 -8.63 9.64
CA ASP A 251 -0.32 -9.28 9.02
C ASP A 251 -0.05 -10.70 9.51
N SER A 252 -0.99 -11.32 10.24
CA SER A 252 -0.85 -12.66 10.82
C SER A 252 -1.92 -13.67 10.37
N MET A 253 -1.82 -14.90 10.91
CA MET A 253 -2.78 -16.00 10.72
C MET A 253 -3.95 -15.97 11.72
N GLY A 254 -4.01 -14.98 12.61
CA GLY A 254 -4.98 -14.95 13.72
C GLY A 254 -6.43 -15.01 13.26
N ALA A 255 -6.84 -14.10 12.36
CA ALA A 255 -8.20 -14.08 11.80
C ALA A 255 -8.51 -15.27 10.87
N PRO A 256 -7.62 -15.67 9.93
CA PRO A 256 -7.81 -16.88 9.13
C PRO A 256 -8.01 -18.15 9.98
N ASN A 257 -7.19 -18.34 11.03
CA ASN A 257 -7.30 -19.48 11.94
C ASN A 257 -8.66 -19.51 12.66
N ALA A 258 -9.13 -18.36 13.16
CA ALA A 258 -10.46 -18.25 13.77
C ALA A 258 -11.58 -18.66 12.80
N CYS A 259 -11.47 -18.25 11.53
CA CYS A 259 -12.45 -18.60 10.50
C CYS A 259 -12.46 -20.10 10.20
N LYS A 260 -11.27 -20.71 10.04
CA LYS A 260 -11.13 -22.16 9.88
C LYS A 260 -11.74 -22.93 11.04
N GLU A 261 -11.41 -22.56 12.28
CA GLU A 261 -11.94 -23.20 13.50
C GLU A 261 -13.47 -23.15 13.57
N LYS A 262 -14.07 -22.07 13.07
CA LYS A 262 -15.53 -21.85 13.09
C LYS A 262 -16.24 -22.30 11.81
N GLY A 263 -15.52 -22.75 10.79
CA GLY A 263 -16.10 -23.13 9.50
C GLY A 263 -16.70 -21.95 8.74
N ILE A 264 -16.15 -20.75 8.93
CA ILE A 264 -16.59 -19.51 8.28
C ILE A 264 -15.60 -19.16 7.15
N PRO A 265 -16.06 -18.71 5.97
CA PRO A 265 -15.16 -18.27 4.91
C PRO A 265 -14.30 -17.07 5.31
N ASN A 266 -13.06 -17.02 4.82
CA ASN A 266 -12.15 -15.88 5.00
C ASN A 266 -11.58 -15.36 3.67
N VAL A 267 -11.32 -14.06 3.65
CA VAL A 267 -10.61 -13.35 2.59
C VAL A 267 -9.39 -12.66 3.18
N THR A 268 -8.23 -12.80 2.54
CA THR A 268 -6.95 -12.35 3.14
C THR A 268 -6.31 -11.18 2.39
N TYR A 269 -5.25 -10.66 3.00
CA TYR A 269 -4.32 -9.69 2.43
C TYR A 269 -2.91 -10.27 2.36
N ASN A 270 -2.12 -9.86 1.37
CA ASN A 270 -0.70 -10.17 1.13
C ASN A 270 -0.37 -11.63 0.79
N VAL A 271 -0.93 -12.60 1.52
CA VAL A 271 -0.57 -14.02 1.37
C VAL A 271 -1.78 -14.93 1.26
N SER A 272 -1.59 -16.06 0.59
CA SER A 272 -2.60 -17.11 0.50
C SER A 272 -2.54 -17.95 1.77
N THR A 273 -3.71 -18.27 2.32
CA THR A 273 -3.83 -19.13 3.49
C THR A 273 -4.42 -20.48 3.15
N GLU A 274 -4.58 -20.83 1.87
CA GLU A 274 -5.21 -22.09 1.44
C GLU A 274 -4.56 -23.33 2.07
N ASN A 275 -3.23 -23.37 2.20
CA ASN A 275 -2.53 -24.52 2.79
C ASN A 275 -2.89 -24.73 4.26
N ASP A 276 -3.05 -23.65 5.02
CA ASP A 276 -3.29 -23.69 6.47
C ASP A 276 -4.77 -23.59 6.81
N CYS A 277 -5.59 -23.02 5.93
CA CYS A 277 -7.01 -22.70 6.08
C CYS A 277 -7.85 -23.29 4.94
N GLU A 278 -7.47 -24.48 4.45
CA GLU A 278 -8.20 -25.21 3.42
C GLU A 278 -9.69 -25.31 3.78
N GLY A 279 -10.55 -24.97 2.82
CA GLY A 279 -12.00 -25.01 2.98
C GLY A 279 -12.64 -23.80 3.66
N SER A 280 -11.85 -22.89 4.25
CA SER A 280 -12.32 -21.56 4.65
C SER A 280 -11.74 -20.44 3.79
N TYR A 281 -10.55 -20.58 3.22
CA TYR A 281 -9.95 -19.56 2.36
C TYR A 281 -10.69 -19.44 1.01
N VAL A 282 -11.19 -18.23 0.71
CA VAL A 282 -11.87 -17.92 -0.55
C VAL A 282 -10.87 -17.37 -1.57
N ILE A 283 -10.20 -16.28 -1.20
CA ILE A 283 -9.25 -15.55 -2.04
C ILE A 283 -8.48 -14.56 -1.16
N GLY A 284 -7.42 -13.99 -1.68
CA GLY A 284 -6.81 -12.78 -1.13
C GLY A 284 -6.34 -11.85 -2.24
N SER A 285 -5.94 -10.66 -1.84
CA SER A 285 -5.35 -9.66 -2.73
C SER A 285 -4.00 -9.22 -2.18
N ARG A 286 -3.09 -8.76 -3.04
CA ARG A 286 -1.82 -8.17 -2.60
C ARG A 286 -1.35 -7.07 -3.53
N ILE A 287 -0.45 -6.23 -3.00
CA ILE A 287 0.40 -5.38 -3.82
C ILE A 287 1.56 -6.25 -4.32
N ASN A 288 1.79 -6.29 -5.63
CA ASN A 288 2.99 -6.89 -6.19
C ASN A 288 4.02 -5.76 -6.44
N TRP A 289 5.09 -5.76 -5.65
CA TRP A 289 6.14 -4.74 -5.72
C TRP A 289 7.19 -5.01 -6.80
N ALA A 290 7.25 -6.23 -7.36
CA ALA A 290 8.28 -6.60 -8.33
C ALA A 290 8.24 -5.73 -9.60
N PRO A 291 7.07 -5.40 -10.19
CA PRO A 291 6.99 -4.43 -11.28
C PRO A 291 7.59 -3.06 -10.93
N TYR A 292 7.35 -2.56 -9.72
CA TYR A 292 7.88 -1.27 -9.27
C TYR A 292 9.40 -1.32 -9.08
N TYR A 293 9.91 -2.38 -8.43
CA TYR A 293 11.35 -2.56 -8.27
C TYR A 293 12.09 -2.66 -9.60
N LYS A 294 11.52 -3.38 -10.57
CA LYS A 294 12.06 -3.41 -11.94
C LYS A 294 12.07 -2.02 -12.56
N TYR A 295 10.97 -1.29 -12.45
CA TYR A 295 10.84 0.07 -12.95
C TYR A 295 11.93 1.00 -12.37
N ILE A 296 12.10 1.07 -11.04
CA ILE A 296 13.04 2.01 -10.43
C ILE A 296 14.50 1.65 -10.72
N VAL A 297 14.83 0.36 -10.84
CA VAL A 297 16.18 -0.07 -11.19
C VAL A 297 16.48 0.28 -12.65
N GLU A 298 15.56 -0.02 -13.57
CA GLU A 298 15.73 0.33 -14.97
C GLU A 298 15.81 1.85 -15.18
N ALA A 299 14.95 2.62 -14.51
CA ALA A 299 14.99 4.07 -14.53
C ALA A 299 16.31 4.61 -13.98
N THR A 300 16.87 3.99 -12.94
CA THR A 300 18.20 4.33 -12.40
C THR A 300 19.32 4.05 -13.40
N ILE A 301 19.25 2.91 -14.11
CA ILE A 301 20.26 2.55 -15.13
C ILE A 301 20.23 3.53 -16.30
N LYS A 302 19.03 3.89 -16.76
CA LYS A 302 18.82 4.75 -17.93
C LYS A 302 18.83 6.25 -17.60
N ASN A 303 18.82 6.60 -16.32
CA ASN A 303 18.59 7.96 -15.81
C ASN A 303 17.26 8.56 -16.28
N GLU A 304 16.20 7.76 -16.27
CA GLU A 304 14.84 8.21 -16.56
C GLU A 304 14.23 8.94 -15.36
N THR A 305 13.31 9.86 -15.65
CA THR A 305 12.56 10.58 -14.62
C THR A 305 11.64 9.63 -13.87
N ILE A 306 11.65 9.72 -12.54
CA ILE A 306 10.75 9.03 -11.63
C ILE A 306 9.81 10.07 -11.02
N PRO A 307 8.49 9.87 -11.04
CA PRO A 307 7.56 10.80 -10.38
C PRO A 307 7.76 10.74 -8.86
N TYR A 308 7.55 11.87 -8.16
CA TYR A 308 7.59 11.92 -6.70
C TYR A 308 6.68 10.88 -6.07
N ASP A 309 5.48 10.74 -6.62
CA ASP A 309 4.51 9.74 -6.21
C ASP A 309 4.23 8.78 -7.37
N TRP A 310 4.44 7.50 -7.12
CA TRP A 310 4.09 6.45 -8.05
C TRP A 310 2.98 5.57 -7.50
N THR A 311 1.95 5.34 -8.31
CA THR A 311 0.81 4.47 -7.97
C THR A 311 0.73 3.31 -8.95
N GLY A 312 0.99 2.09 -8.47
CA GLY A 312 0.76 0.86 -9.20
C GLY A 312 -0.73 0.54 -9.37
N THR A 313 -1.09 -0.23 -10.40
CA THR A 313 -2.48 -0.56 -10.73
C THR A 313 -2.64 -2.02 -11.14
N LEU A 314 -3.89 -2.44 -11.42
CA LEU A 314 -4.16 -3.73 -12.07
C LEU A 314 -3.46 -3.86 -13.45
N GLN A 315 -3.27 -2.78 -14.20
CA GLN A 315 -2.62 -2.79 -15.51
C GLN A 315 -1.09 -2.86 -15.40
N SER A 316 -0.49 -2.21 -14.40
CA SER A 316 0.96 -2.33 -14.16
C SER A 316 1.35 -3.70 -13.59
N GLY A 317 0.37 -4.53 -13.22
CA GLY A 317 0.59 -5.80 -12.52
C GLY A 317 0.95 -5.62 -11.05
N SER A 318 0.81 -4.42 -10.49
CA SER A 318 1.15 -4.13 -9.09
C SER A 318 0.02 -4.35 -8.12
N VAL A 319 -1.19 -4.58 -8.65
CA VAL A 319 -2.35 -5.06 -7.89
C VAL A 319 -2.75 -6.40 -8.47
N GLU A 320 -2.83 -7.42 -7.61
CA GLU A 320 -3.24 -8.75 -8.04
C GLU A 320 -4.08 -9.47 -7.00
N LEU A 321 -4.88 -10.40 -7.51
CA LEU A 321 -5.54 -11.42 -6.69
C LEU A 321 -4.61 -12.62 -6.57
N LEU A 322 -4.60 -13.21 -5.39
CA LEU A 322 -3.99 -14.50 -5.15
C LEU A 322 -4.83 -15.61 -5.78
N GLU A 323 -4.28 -16.82 -5.84
CA GLU A 323 -5.00 -17.99 -6.33
C GLU A 323 -6.29 -18.21 -5.52
N LEU A 324 -7.35 -18.63 -6.22
CA LEU A 324 -8.62 -18.96 -5.59
C LEU A 324 -8.46 -20.17 -4.67
N GLY A 325 -8.94 -20.04 -3.44
CA GLY A 325 -9.02 -21.16 -2.51
C GLY A 325 -10.14 -22.13 -2.86
N LYS A 326 -10.10 -23.34 -2.28
CA LYS A 326 -11.16 -24.34 -2.49
C LYS A 326 -12.51 -23.91 -1.93
N ALA A 327 -12.55 -22.91 -1.05
CA ALA A 327 -13.81 -22.37 -0.55
C ALA A 327 -14.46 -21.38 -1.53
N ALA A 328 -13.78 -20.95 -2.60
CA ALA A 328 -14.36 -20.06 -3.59
C ALA A 328 -15.57 -20.67 -4.29
N ALA A 329 -16.55 -19.83 -4.62
CA ALA A 329 -17.76 -20.29 -5.25
C ALA A 329 -17.53 -20.67 -6.73
N GLN A 330 -18.37 -21.56 -7.25
CA GLN A 330 -18.34 -21.87 -8.68
C GLN A 330 -18.64 -20.59 -9.50
N GLY A 331 -17.89 -20.37 -10.58
CA GLY A 331 -18.04 -19.19 -11.43
C GLY A 331 -17.27 -17.96 -10.95
N THR A 332 -16.59 -18.02 -9.80
CA THR A 332 -15.85 -16.88 -9.25
C THR A 332 -14.72 -16.42 -10.17
N ALA A 333 -13.96 -17.33 -10.79
CA ALA A 333 -12.88 -16.95 -11.70
C ALA A 333 -13.38 -16.12 -12.89
N GLU A 334 -14.47 -16.56 -13.50
CA GLU A 334 -15.09 -15.89 -14.65
C GLU A 334 -15.62 -14.51 -14.25
N LYS A 335 -16.30 -14.41 -13.10
CA LYS A 335 -16.82 -13.13 -12.62
C LYS A 335 -15.71 -12.15 -12.29
N LEU A 336 -14.62 -12.62 -11.68
CA LEU A 336 -13.47 -11.78 -11.38
C LEU A 336 -12.78 -11.27 -12.64
N ALA A 337 -12.68 -12.10 -13.69
CA ALA A 337 -12.13 -11.67 -14.98
C ALA A 337 -12.99 -10.57 -15.63
N GLU A 338 -14.32 -10.71 -15.59
CA GLU A 338 -15.27 -9.69 -16.05
C GLU A 338 -15.10 -8.36 -15.29
N VAL A 339 -15.13 -8.41 -13.95
CA VAL A 339 -15.02 -7.21 -13.11
C VAL A 339 -13.64 -6.57 -13.23
N LYS A 340 -12.57 -7.37 -13.30
CA LYS A 340 -11.20 -6.87 -13.52
C LYS A 340 -11.10 -6.13 -14.86
N ALA A 341 -11.70 -6.66 -15.93
CA ALA A 341 -11.72 -5.98 -17.21
C ALA A 341 -12.49 -4.64 -17.16
N ALA A 342 -13.60 -4.59 -16.41
CA ALA A 342 -14.39 -3.37 -16.22
C ALA A 342 -13.65 -2.29 -15.41
N LEU A 343 -12.92 -2.68 -14.36
CA LEU A 343 -12.01 -1.79 -13.65
C LEU A 343 -10.91 -1.30 -14.58
N GLN A 344 -10.28 -2.22 -15.33
CA GLN A 344 -9.12 -1.88 -16.15
C GLN A 344 -9.45 -0.96 -17.33
N ASN A 345 -10.68 -1.02 -17.86
CA ASN A 345 -11.14 -0.15 -18.94
C ASN A 345 -11.94 1.07 -18.45
N GLY A 346 -12.08 1.25 -17.13
CA GLY A 346 -12.73 2.40 -16.50
C GLY A 346 -14.27 2.42 -16.58
N THR A 347 -14.92 1.35 -17.04
CA THR A 347 -16.39 1.24 -17.03
C THR A 347 -16.95 0.90 -15.65
N LEU A 348 -16.11 0.45 -14.73
CA LEU A 348 -16.39 0.33 -13.31
C LEU A 348 -15.36 1.18 -12.54
N ASN A 349 -15.84 1.97 -11.57
CA ASN A 349 -15.00 2.70 -10.63
C ASN A 349 -15.43 2.30 -9.21
N VAL A 350 -14.47 1.88 -8.38
CA VAL A 350 -14.74 1.38 -7.02
C VAL A 350 -15.47 2.43 -6.17
N PHE A 351 -14.93 3.66 -6.15
CA PHE A 351 -15.48 4.77 -5.37
C PHE A 351 -16.32 5.74 -6.22
N ASP A 352 -17.17 5.18 -7.10
CA ASP A 352 -18.26 5.95 -7.70
C ASP A 352 -19.26 6.35 -6.60
N THR A 353 -19.45 7.65 -6.42
CA THR A 353 -20.24 8.20 -5.30
C THR A 353 -21.73 7.93 -5.43
N ASN A 354 -22.20 7.42 -6.57
CA ASN A 354 -23.57 6.92 -6.75
C ASN A 354 -23.78 5.53 -6.14
N ASN A 355 -22.70 4.80 -5.83
CA ASN A 355 -22.78 3.43 -5.32
C ASN A 355 -22.77 3.33 -3.79
N PHE A 356 -22.56 4.45 -3.09
CA PHE A 356 -22.58 4.49 -1.64
C PHE A 356 -23.12 5.83 -1.13
N THR A 357 -23.45 5.84 0.15
CA THR A 357 -23.97 7.02 0.85
C THR A 357 -23.19 7.25 2.14
N VAL A 358 -23.18 8.50 2.59
CA VAL A 358 -22.67 8.94 3.89
C VAL A 358 -23.82 9.67 4.56
N ASP A 359 -24.20 9.25 5.76
CA ASP A 359 -25.35 9.79 6.51
C ASP A 359 -26.65 9.81 5.67
N GLY A 360 -26.88 8.74 4.91
CA GLY A 360 -28.05 8.53 4.07
C GLY A 360 -28.07 9.32 2.76
N LYS A 361 -26.97 9.95 2.35
CA LYS A 361 -26.88 10.76 1.13
C LYS A 361 -25.69 10.39 0.26
N HIS A 362 -25.89 10.43 -1.05
CA HIS A 362 -24.76 10.41 -2.00
C HIS A 362 -23.96 11.69 -1.84
N ILE A 363 -22.63 11.56 -1.83
CA ILE A 363 -21.72 12.70 -1.78
C ILE A 363 -21.37 13.16 -3.19
N THR A 364 -21.10 14.45 -3.34
CA THR A 364 -20.66 15.06 -4.61
C THR A 364 -19.32 15.77 -4.48
N SER A 365 -18.73 15.76 -3.29
CA SER A 365 -17.50 16.46 -2.93
C SER A 365 -16.88 15.75 -1.72
N PHE A 366 -15.55 15.71 -1.69
CA PHE A 366 -14.77 15.24 -0.56
C PHE A 366 -13.43 15.97 -0.58
N LEU A 367 -13.21 16.85 0.42
CA LEU A 367 -11.89 17.43 0.66
C LEU A 367 -11.05 16.42 1.43
N ALA A 368 -9.87 16.11 0.90
CA ALA A 368 -8.88 15.23 1.49
C ALA A 368 -7.66 16.03 1.94
N ASP A 369 -7.02 15.57 3.01
CA ASP A 369 -5.70 16.02 3.46
C ASP A 369 -4.63 15.25 2.65
N VAL A 370 -4.23 15.85 1.53
CA VAL A 370 -3.30 15.25 0.56
C VAL A 370 -1.88 15.63 0.93
N ASP A 371 -1.65 16.91 1.28
CA ASP A 371 -0.32 17.42 1.59
C ASP A 371 0.24 16.90 2.92
N ASP A 372 -0.62 16.42 3.83
CA ASP A 372 -0.23 15.84 5.12
C ASP A 372 0.76 16.73 5.88
N ALA A 373 0.40 18.01 5.99
CA ALA A 373 1.21 19.03 6.66
C ALA A 373 1.26 18.85 8.19
N GLY A 374 0.64 17.78 8.72
CA GLY A 374 0.53 17.48 10.14
C GLY A 374 -0.51 18.32 10.89
N ASP A 375 -1.28 19.16 10.19
CA ASP A 375 -2.37 19.95 10.74
C ASP A 375 -3.75 19.27 10.60
N TYR A 376 -3.82 18.17 9.84
CA TYR A 376 -5.02 17.38 9.58
C TYR A 376 -6.15 18.20 8.92
N VAL A 377 -5.79 19.22 8.14
CA VAL A 377 -6.75 20.11 7.48
C VAL A 377 -6.97 19.63 6.06
N PRO A 378 -8.18 19.18 5.68
CA PRO A 378 -8.44 18.79 4.29
C PRO A 378 -8.51 20.00 3.36
N GLU A 379 -7.70 19.97 2.30
CA GLU A 379 -7.44 21.09 1.39
C GLU A 379 -7.66 20.76 -0.08
N THR A 380 -7.64 19.47 -0.45
CA THR A 380 -7.69 19.04 -1.85
C THR A 380 -9.04 18.40 -2.18
N GLU A 381 -9.77 18.92 -3.18
CA GLU A 381 -10.97 18.26 -3.69
C GLU A 381 -10.60 17.05 -4.53
N VAL A 382 -11.12 15.88 -4.17
CA VAL A 382 -10.75 14.61 -4.79
C VAL A 382 -11.91 13.88 -5.44
N VAL A 383 -13.12 14.45 -5.43
CA VAL A 383 -14.24 13.96 -6.24
C VAL A 383 -14.23 14.67 -7.60
N GLU A 384 -14.02 13.88 -8.64
CA GLU A 384 -14.09 14.34 -10.02
C GLU A 384 -15.10 13.50 -10.79
N ASN A 385 -16.07 14.16 -11.46
CA ASN A 385 -17.09 13.50 -12.28
C ASN A 385 -17.86 12.39 -11.54
N GLY A 386 -18.13 12.58 -10.24
CA GLY A 386 -18.83 11.60 -9.40
C GLY A 386 -17.97 10.41 -8.95
N ILE A 387 -16.66 10.47 -9.14
CA ILE A 387 -15.72 9.44 -8.70
C ILE A 387 -14.75 10.04 -7.68
N LEU A 388 -14.66 9.44 -6.50
CA LEU A 388 -13.61 9.78 -5.54
C LEU A 388 -12.30 9.13 -5.99
N LYS A 389 -11.31 9.96 -6.28
CA LYS A 389 -9.96 9.54 -6.71
C LYS A 389 -9.06 9.46 -5.49
N GLU A 390 -8.85 8.30 -4.86
CA GLU A 390 -8.20 8.23 -3.53
C GLU A 390 -6.66 8.25 -3.51
N SER A 391 -6.01 8.16 -4.67
CA SER A 391 -4.54 8.13 -4.83
C SER A 391 -4.10 8.82 -6.13
N ALA A 392 -4.81 9.89 -6.51
CA ALA A 392 -4.52 10.64 -7.73
C ALA A 392 -3.54 11.82 -7.50
N PHE A 393 -3.56 12.39 -6.30
CA PHE A 393 -2.72 13.54 -5.96
C PHE A 393 -1.49 13.19 -5.10
N ARG A 394 -1.48 11.99 -4.51
CA ARG A 394 -0.31 11.32 -3.92
C ARG A 394 -0.49 9.81 -4.03
N SER A 395 0.57 9.04 -3.83
CA SER A 395 0.56 7.58 -3.97
C SER A 395 -0.22 6.90 -2.84
N ALA A 396 0.03 7.28 -1.59
CA ALA A 396 -0.68 6.76 -0.43
C ALA A 396 -2.15 7.18 -0.39
N PRO A 397 -3.06 6.31 0.08
CA PRO A 397 -4.48 6.63 0.12
C PRO A 397 -4.77 7.76 1.10
N TYR A 398 -5.78 8.57 0.76
CA TYR A 398 -6.34 9.63 1.63
C TYR A 398 -7.84 9.44 1.88
N PHE A 399 -8.35 8.22 1.70
CA PHE A 399 -9.74 7.89 1.96
C PHE A 399 -10.05 7.84 3.46
N THR A 400 -10.94 8.73 3.92
CA THR A 400 -11.32 8.78 5.36
C THR A 400 -12.83 8.76 5.60
N LEU A 401 -13.65 8.53 4.58
CA LEU A 401 -15.10 8.47 4.72
C LEU A 401 -15.57 7.25 5.53
N ASP A 402 -16.64 7.44 6.29
CA ASP A 402 -17.42 6.36 6.91
C ASP A 402 -18.74 6.22 6.13
N ILE A 403 -18.80 5.22 5.24
CA ILE A 403 -19.97 5.01 4.39
C ILE A 403 -21.05 4.17 5.09
N ASP A 404 -22.30 4.39 4.70
CA ASP A 404 -23.45 3.68 5.27
C ASP A 404 -23.37 2.16 5.05
N GLY A 405 -23.80 1.41 6.06
CA GLY A 405 -23.77 -0.05 6.09
C GLY A 405 -22.51 -0.63 6.75
N ILE A 406 -21.53 0.21 7.10
CA ILE A 406 -20.36 -0.16 7.90
C ILE A 406 -20.55 0.32 9.34
N THR A 407 -20.33 -0.56 10.31
CA THR A 407 -20.35 -0.24 11.74
C THR A 407 -18.96 -0.45 12.34
N LEU A 408 -18.34 0.62 12.82
CA LEU A 408 -17.08 0.55 13.57
C LEU A 408 -17.37 0.18 15.04
N LEU A 409 -16.84 -0.95 15.50
CA LEU A 409 -16.98 -1.42 16.86
C LEU A 409 -15.90 -0.79 17.76
N LYS A 410 -16.28 -0.54 19.01
CA LYS A 410 -15.38 -0.02 20.06
C LYS A 410 -14.58 -1.13 20.73
#